data_AF-A0A2J0L5F6-F1
#
_entry.id   AF-A0A2J0L5F6-F1
#
_cell.length_a   1.000
_cell.length_b   1.000
_cell.length_c   1.000
_cell.angle_alpha   90.00
_cell.angle_beta   90.00
_cell.angle_gamma   90.00
#
_symmetry.space_group_name_H-M   'P 1'
#
loop_
_entity.id
_entity.type
_entity.pdbx_description
1 polymer ?
#
loop_
_entity_poly.entity_id
_entity_poly.type
_entity_poly.pdbx_seq_one_letter_code
_entity_poly.pdbx_strand_id
1 'polypeptide(L)' 'MEKGKKIYEGKAKILYETDNPDLVIQEFKDDATAFD' A
#
# COMPACT_ATOMS: atom_id res chain seq x y z
N MET A 1 -4.87 -13.76 -3.49
CA MET A 1 -5.37 -12.38 -3.38
C MET A 1 -4.71 -11.58 -4.48
N GLU A 2 -5.50 -10.90 -5.30
CA GLU A 2 -4.98 -10.03 -6.36
C GLU A 2 -4.95 -8.58 -5.87
N LYS A 3 -3.99 -7.79 -6.35
CA LYS A 3 -3.94 -6.36 -6.03
C LYS A 3 -5.04 -5.63 -6.80
N GLY A 4 -5.97 -5.02 -6.07
CA GLY A 4 -6.97 -4.13 -6.63
C GLY A 4 -6.44 -2.71 -6.83
N LYS A 5 -7.34 -1.74 -6.74
CA LYS A 5 -7.01 -0.32 -6.91
C LYS A 5 -6.09 0.17 -5.79
N LYS A 6 -5.09 0.99 -6.13
CA LYS A 6 -4.29 1.74 -5.16
C LYS A 6 -5.18 2.76 -4.43
N ILE A 7 -5.27 2.65 -3.12
CA ILE A 7 -6.11 3.53 -2.29
C ILE A 7 -5.30 4.54 -1.49
N TYR A 8 -4.03 4.22 -1.19
CA TYR A 8 -3.16 5.12 -0.45
C TYR A 8 -1.71 4.87 -0.81
N GLU A 9 -0.92 5.94 -0.83
CA GLU A 9 0.52 5.89 -0.97
C GLU A 9 1.17 6.83 0.04
N GLY A 10 1.98 6.24 0.92
CA GLY A 10 2.80 6.96 1.88
C GLY A 10 4.28 6.89 1.52
N LYS A 11 5.12 7.37 2.44
CA LYS A 11 6.57 7.43 2.26
C LYS A 11 7.20 6.05 2.06
N ALA A 12 6.78 5.05 2.87
CA ALA A 12 7.39 3.72 2.89
C ALA A 12 6.44 2.59 2.45
N LYS A 13 5.17 2.88 2.19
CA LYS A 13 4.17 1.84 1.90
C LYS A 13 3.09 2.29 0.93
N ILE A 14 2.53 1.33 0.21
CA ILE A 14 1.37 1.48 -0.66
C ILE A 14 0.27 0.53 -0.20
N LEU A 15 -0.98 0.99 -0.17
CA LEU A 15 -2.14 0.15 0.14
C LEU A 15 -3.01 -0.04 -1.11
N TYR A 16 -3.46 -1.28 -1.29
CA TYR A 16 -4.35 -1.69 -2.38
C TYR A 16 -5.62 -2.34 -1.81
N GLU A 17 -6.74 -2.10 -2.49
CA GLU A 17 -7.98 -2.84 -2.30
C GLU A 17 -7.79 -4.33 -2.61
N THR A 18 -8.66 -5.15 -2.04
CA THR A 18 -8.84 -6.55 -2.42
C THR A 18 -10.31 -6.81 -2.76
N ASP A 19 -10.61 -8.03 -3.19
CA ASP A 19 -11.98 -8.53 -3.37
C ASP A 19 -12.78 -8.63 -2.06
N ASN A 20 -12.09 -8.71 -0.91
CA ASN A 20 -12.71 -8.65 0.41
C ASN A 20 -12.62 -7.22 0.99
N PRO A 21 -13.76 -6.56 1.29
CA PRO A 21 -13.76 -5.19 1.81
C PRO A 21 -13.09 -5.04 3.19
N ASP A 22 -12.93 -6.12 3.95
CA ASP A 22 -12.29 -6.12 5.27
C ASP A 22 -10.77 -6.34 5.21
N LEU A 23 -10.21 -6.57 4.01
CA LEU A 23 -8.79 -6.84 3.81
C LEU A 23 -8.13 -5.83 2.85
N VAL A 24 -6.86 -5.54 3.11
CA VAL A 24 -6.01 -4.72 2.25
C VAL A 24 -4.67 -5.40 1.99
N ILE A 25 -4.08 -5.13 0.83
CA ILE A 25 -2.69 -5.52 0.54
C ILE A 25 -1.78 -4.32 0.81
N GLN A 26 -0.79 -4.51 1.70
CA GLN A 26 0.27 -3.53 1.94
C GLN A 26 1.55 -3.94 1.22
N GLU A 27 2.06 -3.06 0.37
CA GLU A 27 3.37 -3.18 -0.26
C GLU A 27 4.37 -2.26 0.45
N PHE A 28 5.53 -2.81 0.82
CA PHE A 28 6.65 -2.02 1.33
C PHE A 28 7.47 -1.52 0.16
N LYS A 29 7.72 -0.21 0.13
CA LYS A 29 8.62 0.40 -0.84
C LYS A 29 10.06 0.13 -0.43
N ASP A 30 10.94 0.02 -1.42
CA ASP A 30 12.38 0.02 -1.20
C ASP A 30 12.95 1.46 -1.13
N ASP A 31 12.11 2.40 -0.69
CA ASP A 31 12.45 3.81 -0.57
C ASP A 31 12.64 4.15 0.92
N ALA A 32 13.80 4.70 1.25
CA ALA A 32 14.06 5.32 2.54
C ALA A 32 13.92 6.83 2.43
N THR A 33 13.20 7.44 3.35
CA THR A 33 13.08 8.90 3.45
C THR A 33 13.56 9.35 4.82
N ALA A 34 14.31 10.44 4.87
CA ALA A 34 14.79 11.05 6.10
C ALA A 34 14.71 12.58 5.96
N PHE A 35 14.30 13.24 7.05
CA PHE A 35 14.11 14.69 7.19
C PHE A 35 12.99 15.29 6.32
N ASP A 36 11.92 15.73 7.00
CA ASP A 36 10.79 16.53 6.48
C ASP A 36 10.35 17.50 7.59
#